data_AF-A0AAJ1VLD2-F1
#
_entry.id   AF-A0AAJ1VLD2-F1
#
_cell.length_a   1.000
_cell.length_b   1.000
_cell.length_c   1.000
_cell.angle_alpha   90.00
_cell.angle_beta   90.00
_cell.angle_gamma   90.00
#
_symmetry.space_group_name_H-M   'P 1'
#
loop_
_entity.id
_entity.type
_entity.pdbx_description
1 polymer ?
#
loop_
_entity_poly.entity_id
_entity_poly.type
_entity_poly.pdbx_seq_one_letter_code
_entity_poly.pdbx_strand_id
1 'polypeptide(L)'
;MRNNKKIIESDELDMLLILLPSGWSEFLLYIDGRNFNYLITHAFNNPFSQIMYAVLDLIKEKQETEFIWYNEPGGCKFEIKRIKDKQHKAIISVYDFEESYGGQLNFKLEIQFEIKIKQFVLLCYLQLKKTYLMLNDKEFSDKRSGAFLVQNFHDFERKVEDFLKKKQMIF
;
A
#
# COMPACT_ATOMS: atom_id res chain seq x y z
N MET A 1 -16.82 -5.13 24.24
CA MET A 1 -15.68 -6.06 24.41
C MET A 1 -14.59 -5.62 23.45
N ARG A 2 -13.40 -5.24 23.96
CA ARG A 2 -12.26 -4.93 23.08
C ARG A 2 -11.74 -6.27 22.54
N ASN A 3 -12.05 -6.58 21.30
CA ASN A 3 -11.37 -7.65 20.58
C ASN A 3 -9.91 -7.21 20.45
N ASN A 4 -9.04 -7.73 21.32
CA ASN A 4 -7.60 -7.64 21.13
C ASN A 4 -7.25 -8.48 19.90
N LYS A 5 -7.42 -7.91 18.70
CA LYS A 5 -6.90 -8.50 17.48
C LYS A 5 -5.38 -8.58 17.67
N LYS A 6 -4.87 -9.80 17.80
CA LYS A 6 -3.45 -10.08 18.00
C LYS A 6 -2.66 -9.59 16.79
N ILE A 7 -1.53 -8.93 17.02
CA ILE A 7 -0.57 -8.59 15.97
C ILE A 7 -0.07 -9.91 15.36
N ILE A 8 -0.20 -10.04 14.06
CA ILE A 8 0.34 -11.17 13.32
C ILE A 8 1.84 -10.95 13.13
N GLU A 9 2.64 -11.92 13.56
CA GLU A 9 4.09 -11.93 13.41
C GLU A 9 4.45 -13.04 12.41
N SER A 10 4.34 -12.74 11.11
CA SER A 10 4.65 -13.70 10.04
C SER A 10 5.37 -12.99 8.90
N ASP A 11 6.37 -13.67 8.32
CA ASP A 11 7.02 -13.22 7.09
C ASP A 11 6.22 -13.69 5.84
N GLU A 12 5.17 -14.51 6.01
CA GLU A 12 4.26 -14.97 4.95
C GLU A 12 3.30 -13.87 4.52
N LEU A 13 3.82 -12.87 3.81
CA LEU A 13 3.06 -11.76 3.27
C LEU A 13 3.25 -11.66 1.76
N ASP A 14 2.14 -11.54 1.04
CA ASP A 14 2.11 -11.18 -0.38
C ASP A 14 0.98 -10.19 -0.63
N MET A 15 1.05 -9.47 -1.74
CA MET A 15 -0.01 -8.56 -2.15
C MET A 15 -0.08 -8.37 -3.65
N LEU A 16 -1.29 -8.14 -4.14
CA LEU A 16 -1.58 -7.90 -5.54
C LEU A 16 -2.35 -6.59 -5.68
N LEU A 17 -1.76 -5.64 -6.41
CA LEU A 17 -2.44 -4.41 -6.81
C LEU A 17 -2.83 -4.50 -8.27
N ILE A 18 -4.10 -4.26 -8.56
CA ILE A 18 -4.68 -4.35 -9.90
C ILE A 18 -5.26 -2.99 -10.28
N LEU A 19 -4.85 -2.45 -11.43
CA LEU A 19 -5.50 -1.31 -12.06
C LEU A 19 -6.65 -1.82 -12.94
N LEU A 20 -7.88 -1.58 -12.50
CA LEU A 20 -9.09 -1.94 -13.23
C LEU A 20 -9.47 -0.81 -14.21
N PRO A 21 -10.31 -1.11 -15.22
CA PRO A 21 -10.91 -0.08 -16.06
C PRO A 21 -11.75 0.94 -15.29
N SER A 22 -12.04 2.07 -15.92
CA SER A 22 -13.04 3.05 -15.45
C SER A 22 -12.75 3.67 -14.08
N GLY A 23 -11.47 3.82 -13.71
CA GLY A 23 -11.09 4.51 -12.48
C GLY A 23 -11.23 3.65 -11.22
N TRP A 24 -11.07 2.34 -11.35
CA TRP A 24 -11.10 1.42 -10.21
C TRP A 24 -9.76 0.72 -10.01
N SER A 25 -9.54 0.24 -8.79
CA SER A 25 -8.45 -0.66 -8.44
C SER A 25 -8.90 -1.70 -7.45
N GLU A 26 -8.18 -2.81 -7.42
CA GLU A 26 -8.35 -3.85 -6.43
C GLU A 26 -7.00 -4.11 -5.76
N PHE A 27 -7.02 -4.23 -4.43
CA PHE A 27 -5.86 -4.60 -3.64
C PHE A 27 -6.17 -5.88 -2.87
N LEU A 28 -5.40 -6.92 -3.13
CA LEU A 28 -5.46 -8.18 -2.40
C LEU A 28 -4.24 -8.26 -1.48
N LEU A 29 -4.48 -8.53 -0.20
CA LEU A 29 -3.46 -8.75 0.80
C LEU A 29 -3.56 -10.18 1.30
N TYR A 30 -2.46 -10.93 1.19
CA TYR A 30 -2.29 -12.23 1.81
C TYR A 30 -1.33 -12.11 2.99
N ILE A 31 -1.74 -12.61 4.15
CA ILE A 31 -0.91 -12.65 5.36
C ILE A 31 -1.32 -13.82 6.24
N ASP A 32 -0.36 -14.69 6.59
CA ASP A 32 -0.56 -15.80 7.54
C ASP A 32 -1.79 -16.67 7.21
N GLY A 33 -1.89 -17.09 5.94
CA GLY A 33 -3.01 -17.92 5.46
C GLY A 33 -4.34 -17.17 5.24
N ARG A 34 -4.40 -15.86 5.49
CA ARG A 34 -5.63 -15.05 5.38
C ARG A 34 -5.57 -14.13 4.18
N ASN A 35 -6.71 -13.93 3.54
CA ASN A 35 -6.89 -13.04 2.41
C ASN A 35 -7.79 -11.87 2.78
N PHE A 36 -7.41 -10.67 2.38
CA PHE A 36 -8.20 -9.45 2.47
C PHE A 36 -8.28 -8.83 1.08
N ASN A 37 -9.46 -8.33 0.72
CA ASN A 37 -9.70 -7.73 -0.58
C ASN A 37 -10.32 -6.34 -0.41
N TYR A 38 -9.73 -5.35 -1.08
CA TYR A 38 -10.15 -3.96 -1.02
C TYR A 38 -10.41 -3.46 -2.44
N LEU A 39 -11.68 -3.13 -2.72
CA LEU A 39 -12.07 -2.40 -3.91
C LEU A 39 -11.87 -0.89 -3.68
N ILE A 40 -11.29 -0.21 -4.66
CA ILE A 40 -10.81 1.15 -4.52
C ILE A 40 -11.30 1.99 -5.70
N THR A 41 -12.01 3.08 -5.41
CA THR A 41 -12.35 4.10 -6.42
C THR A 41 -11.22 5.12 -6.55
N HIS A 42 -10.96 5.59 -7.77
CA HIS A 42 -10.05 6.69 -8.05
C HIS A 42 -10.78 8.05 -8.05
N ALA A 43 -12.09 8.08 -7.77
CA ALA A 43 -12.91 9.29 -7.82
C ALA A 43 -12.48 10.33 -6.77
N PHE A 44 -11.98 9.88 -5.61
CA PHE A 44 -11.65 10.75 -4.47
C PHE A 44 -10.16 11.00 -4.29
N ASN A 45 -9.32 10.09 -4.77
CA ASN A 45 -7.86 10.20 -4.70
C ASN A 45 -7.19 9.26 -5.72
N ASN A 46 -5.86 9.34 -5.82
CA ASN A 46 -5.08 8.41 -6.61
C ASN A 46 -4.43 7.35 -5.68
N PRO A 47 -4.89 6.08 -5.72
CA PRO A 47 -4.39 5.03 -4.82
C PRO A 47 -2.90 4.75 -4.99
N PHE A 48 -2.38 4.83 -6.22
CA PHE A 48 -0.99 4.53 -6.55
C PHE A 48 -0.06 5.61 -6.00
N SER A 49 -0.45 6.89 -6.12
CA SER A 49 0.28 8.01 -5.51
C SER A 49 0.42 7.82 -4.00
N GLN A 50 -0.64 7.39 -3.33
CA GLN A 50 -0.63 7.19 -1.89
C GLN A 50 0.34 6.10 -1.44
N ILE A 51 0.39 4.96 -2.14
CA ILE A 51 1.41 3.92 -1.88
C ILE A 51 2.80 4.49 -2.11
N MET A 52 3.01 5.20 -3.23
CA MET A 52 4.31 5.79 -3.54
C MET A 52 4.76 6.74 -2.42
N TYR A 53 3.89 7.61 -1.93
CA TYR A 53 4.20 8.52 -0.84
C TYR A 53 4.48 7.79 0.48
N ALA A 54 3.68 6.79 0.84
CA ALA A 54 3.92 5.98 2.03
C ALA A 54 5.27 5.26 1.97
N VAL A 55 5.61 4.66 0.82
CA VAL A 55 6.92 4.05 0.59
C VAL A 55 8.03 5.09 0.68
N LEU A 56 7.87 6.26 0.07
CA LEU A 56 8.86 7.34 0.12
C LEU A 56 9.07 7.88 1.54
N ASP A 57 8.02 7.93 2.36
CA ASP A 57 8.11 8.29 3.76
C ASP A 57 8.86 7.24 4.57
N LEU A 58 8.60 5.96 4.30
CA LEU A 58 9.33 4.87 4.91
C LEU A 58 10.81 4.92 4.53
N ILE A 59 11.20 5.03 3.26
CA ILE A 59 12.64 5.07 2.91
C ILE A 59 13.38 6.30 3.46
N LYS A 60 12.65 7.38 3.79
CA LYS A 60 13.16 8.58 4.48
C LYS A 60 13.16 8.47 6.00
N GLU A 61 12.91 7.27 6.54
CA GLU A 61 12.95 6.98 7.97
C GLU A 61 11.90 7.73 8.80
N LYS A 62 10.80 8.18 8.19
CA LYS A 62 9.66 8.70 8.94
C LYS A 62 9.11 7.63 9.88
N GLN A 63 8.76 8.03 11.10
CA GLN A 63 8.28 7.12 12.15
C GLN A 63 6.88 6.58 11.88
N GLU A 64 6.06 7.35 11.17
CA GLU A 64 4.71 6.97 10.78
C GLU A 64 4.37 7.49 9.39
N THR A 65 3.50 6.76 8.70
CA THR A 65 2.84 7.18 7.47
C THR A 65 1.49 6.50 7.39
N GLU A 66 0.56 7.11 6.66
CA GLU A 66 -0.78 6.57 6.48
C GLU A 66 -1.34 6.93 5.11
N PHE A 67 -2.33 6.16 4.68
CA PHE A 67 -3.16 6.51 3.54
C PHE A 67 -4.56 5.92 3.69
N ILE A 68 -5.51 6.53 2.99
CA ILE A 68 -6.91 6.13 2.96
C ILE A 68 -7.27 5.82 1.52
N TRP A 69 -7.83 4.63 1.29
CA TRP A 69 -8.48 4.26 0.05
C TRP A 69 -9.97 4.24 0.25
N TYR A 70 -10.68 4.94 -0.62
CA TYR A 70 -12.12 4.98 -0.57
C TYR A 70 -12.71 3.89 -1.47
N ASN A 71 -13.84 3.38 -1.01
CA ASN A 71 -14.83 2.67 -1.80
C ASN A 71 -16.10 3.55 -1.90
N GLU A 72 -17.07 3.15 -2.72
CA GLU A 72 -18.33 3.88 -2.88
C GLU A 72 -19.52 3.02 -2.40
N PRO A 73 -19.94 3.11 -1.13
CA PRO A 73 -19.39 3.89 -0.01
C PRO A 73 -18.28 3.14 0.77
N GLY A 74 -17.70 3.80 1.77
CA GLY A 74 -16.74 3.23 2.71
C GLY A 74 -15.30 3.26 2.23
N GLY A 75 -14.50 2.31 2.71
CA GLY A 75 -13.11 2.16 2.29
C GLY A 75 -12.23 1.57 3.39
N CYS A 76 -10.93 1.75 3.24
CA CYS A 76 -9.95 1.31 4.22
C CYS A 76 -8.85 2.35 4.48
N LYS A 77 -8.34 2.37 5.71
CA LYS A 77 -7.16 3.15 6.12
C LYS A 77 -6.00 2.20 6.41
N PHE A 78 -4.83 2.49 5.87
CA PHE A 78 -3.57 1.88 6.27
C PHE A 78 -2.80 2.85 7.15
N GLU A 79 -2.45 2.42 8.36
CA GLU A 79 -1.47 3.09 9.22
C GLU A 79 -0.21 2.23 9.32
N ILE A 80 0.95 2.84 9.09
CA ILE A 80 2.24 2.16 9.16
C ILE A 80 3.11 2.88 10.19
N LYS A 81 3.47 2.19 11.26
CA LYS A 81 4.26 2.75 12.37
C LYS A 81 5.54 1.94 12.58
N ARG A 82 6.68 2.61 12.52
CA ARG A 82 7.98 1.99 12.82
C ARG A 82 8.02 1.53 14.27
N ILE A 83 8.63 0.38 14.51
CA ILE A 83 8.83 -0.12 15.87
C ILE A 83 10.07 0.58 16.45
N LYS A 84 9.90 1.33 17.55
CA LYS A 84 10.95 2.18 18.15
C LYS A 84 12.28 1.44 18.35
N ASP A 85 12.22 0.22 18.89
CA ASP A 85 13.40 -0.59 19.21
C ASP A 85 13.85 -1.50 18.06
N LYS A 86 13.05 -1.59 16.98
CA LYS A 86 13.32 -2.38 15.78
C LYS A 86 13.06 -1.54 14.53
N GLN A 87 13.86 -0.50 14.31
CA GLN A 87 13.68 0.46 13.21
C GLN A 87 13.67 -0.15 11.80
N HIS A 88 14.05 -1.42 11.62
CA HIS A 88 13.93 -2.15 10.35
C HIS A 88 12.55 -2.81 10.15
N LYS A 89 11.67 -2.74 11.15
CA LYS A 89 10.31 -3.30 11.15
C LYS A 89 9.27 -2.21 11.40
N ALA A 90 8.06 -2.48 10.92
CA ALA A 90 6.89 -1.65 11.16
C ALA A 90 5.69 -2.51 11.52
N ILE A 91 4.76 -1.93 12.27
CA ILE A 91 3.41 -2.45 12.46
C ILE A 91 2.54 -1.78 11.41
N ILE A 92 1.86 -2.59 10.60
CA ILE A 92 0.82 -2.13 9.68
C ILE A 92 -0.53 -2.46 10.31
N SER A 93 -1.39 -1.44 10.41
CA SER A 93 -2.76 -1.57 10.89
C SER A 93 -3.68 -1.18 9.73
N VAL A 94 -4.59 -2.08 9.37
CA VAL A 94 -5.60 -1.81 8.35
C VAL A 94 -6.95 -1.69 9.04
N TYR A 95 -7.66 -0.61 8.74
CA TYR A 95 -8.95 -0.31 9.29
C TYR A 95 -9.99 -0.25 8.19
N ASP A 96 -11.16 -0.82 8.42
CA ASP A 96 -12.35 -0.65 7.59
C ASP A 96 -13.21 0.52 8.09
N PHE A 97 -13.92 1.16 7.18
CA PHE A 97 -14.96 2.14 7.48
C PHE A 97 -16.08 2.05 6.43
N GLU A 98 -17.30 2.38 6.85
CA GLU A 98 -18.51 2.26 6.02
C GLU A 98 -19.03 3.63 5.55
N GLU A 99 -18.51 4.71 6.12
CA GLU A 99 -18.97 6.06 5.83
C GLU A 99 -18.55 6.55 4.44
N SER A 100 -19.41 7.39 3.84
CA SER A 100 -19.14 8.05 2.57
C SER A 100 -18.07 9.14 2.70
N TYR A 101 -17.46 9.47 1.56
CA TYR A 101 -16.50 10.56 1.44
C TYR A 101 -17.04 11.88 2.01
N GLY A 102 -16.20 12.59 2.79
CA GLY A 102 -16.54 13.86 3.42
C GLY A 102 -17.29 13.75 4.77
N GLY A 103 -17.70 12.54 5.17
CA GLY A 103 -18.25 12.26 6.49
C GLY A 103 -17.19 12.11 7.59
N GLN A 104 -17.64 12.07 8.84
CA GLN A 104 -16.78 11.66 9.96
C GLN A 104 -16.58 10.15 9.90
N LEU A 105 -15.35 9.71 9.61
CA LEU A 105 -15.02 8.29 9.45
C LEU A 105 -14.89 7.58 10.80
N ASN A 106 -15.51 6.41 10.92
CA ASN A 106 -15.41 5.57 12.11
C ASN A 106 -14.57 4.32 11.82
N PHE A 107 -13.27 4.40 12.09
CA PHE A 107 -12.33 3.34 11.79
C PHE A 107 -12.51 2.13 12.72
N LYS A 108 -12.80 0.97 12.12
CA LYS A 108 -12.81 -0.34 12.78
C LYS A 108 -11.51 -1.05 12.42
N LEU A 109 -10.79 -1.59 13.39
CA LEU A 109 -9.53 -2.30 13.09
C LEU A 109 -9.86 -3.65 12.44
N GLU A 110 -9.38 -3.88 11.22
CA GLU A 110 -9.57 -5.12 10.47
C GLU A 110 -8.44 -6.12 10.73
N ILE A 111 -7.19 -5.69 10.54
CA ILE A 111 -6.00 -6.52 10.74
C ILE A 111 -4.83 -5.67 11.20
N GLN A 112 -3.92 -6.30 11.96
CA GLN A 112 -2.65 -5.70 12.35
C GLN A 112 -1.53 -6.73 12.23
N PHE A 113 -0.40 -6.36 11.63
CA PHE A 113 0.73 -7.28 11.42
C PHE A 113 2.09 -6.55 11.48
N GLU A 114 3.12 -7.28 11.90
CA GLU A 114 4.51 -6.84 11.89
C GLU A 114 5.16 -7.24 10.56
N ILE A 115 5.88 -6.32 9.92
CA ILE A 115 6.62 -6.60 8.68
C ILE A 115 7.97 -5.90 8.66
N LYS A 116 8.97 -6.54 8.02
CA LYS A 116 10.24 -5.89 7.66
C LYS A 116 9.96 -4.79 6.63
N ILE A 117 10.39 -3.56 6.91
CA ILE A 117 10.17 -2.41 6.02
C ILE A 117 10.73 -2.69 4.62
N LYS A 118 11.88 -3.36 4.53
CA LYS A 118 12.47 -3.77 3.25
C LYS A 118 11.53 -4.68 2.44
N GLN A 119 10.84 -5.63 3.08
CA GLN A 119 9.87 -6.52 2.42
C GLN A 119 8.66 -5.73 1.93
N PHE A 120 8.07 -4.89 2.78
CA PHE A 120 6.93 -4.05 2.40
C PHE A 120 7.25 -3.13 1.22
N VAL A 121 8.38 -2.41 1.29
CA VAL A 121 8.84 -1.52 0.21
C VAL A 121 9.06 -2.30 -1.08
N LEU A 122 9.70 -3.47 -1.02
CA LEU A 122 9.96 -4.31 -2.19
C LEU A 122 8.66 -4.76 -2.86
N LEU A 123 7.70 -5.26 -2.08
CA LEU A 123 6.40 -5.69 -2.60
C LEU A 123 5.65 -4.51 -3.24
N CYS A 124 5.62 -3.34 -2.59
CA CYS A 124 4.93 -2.17 -3.13
C CYS A 124 5.55 -1.75 -4.46
N TYR A 125 6.88 -1.69 -4.50
CA TYR A 125 7.63 -1.34 -5.70
C TYR A 125 7.34 -2.31 -6.85
N LEU A 126 7.36 -3.62 -6.62
CA LEU A 126 7.11 -4.61 -7.67
C LEU A 126 5.68 -4.51 -8.22
N GLN A 127 4.68 -4.29 -7.37
CA GLN A 127 3.29 -4.11 -7.80
C GLN A 127 3.08 -2.81 -8.60
N LEU A 128 3.73 -1.70 -8.17
CA LEU A 128 3.71 -0.43 -8.89
C LEU A 128 4.47 -0.54 -10.23
N LYS A 129 5.63 -1.20 -10.25
CA LYS A 129 6.44 -1.44 -11.46
C LYS A 129 5.68 -2.27 -12.48
N LYS A 130 5.04 -3.36 -12.04
CA LYS A 130 4.17 -4.18 -12.87
C LYS A 130 3.11 -3.31 -13.55
N THR A 131 2.39 -2.49 -12.78
CA THR A 131 1.35 -1.61 -13.32
C THR A 131 1.92 -0.56 -14.28
N TYR A 132 3.06 0.05 -13.94
CA TYR A 132 3.75 0.99 -14.81
C TYR A 132 4.11 0.36 -16.17
N LEU A 133 4.68 -0.85 -16.17
CA LEU A 133 5.01 -1.56 -17.40
C LEU A 133 3.78 -1.90 -18.24
N MET A 134 2.69 -2.32 -17.59
CA MET A 134 1.43 -2.60 -18.28
C MET A 134 0.80 -1.33 -18.87
N LEU A 135 0.97 -0.17 -18.25
CA LEU A 135 0.47 1.11 -18.78
C LEU A 135 1.21 1.58 -20.04
N ASN A 136 2.38 1.01 -20.34
CA ASN A 136 3.06 1.25 -21.62
C ASN A 136 2.44 0.45 -22.78
N ASP A 137 1.59 -0.54 -22.47
CA ASP A 137 0.78 -1.21 -23.47
C ASP A 137 -0.49 -0.39 -23.76
N LYS A 138 -0.74 -0.13 -25.05
CA LYS A 138 -1.85 0.73 -25.48
C LYS A 138 -3.21 0.10 -25.20
N GLU A 139 -3.38 -1.18 -25.51
CA GLU A 139 -4.66 -1.87 -25.28
C GLU A 139 -5.02 -1.94 -23.80
N PHE A 140 -4.00 -2.12 -22.94
CA PHE A 140 -4.18 -2.08 -21.50
C PHE A 140 -4.52 -0.67 -21.00
N SER A 141 -3.81 0.37 -21.46
CA SER A 141 -3.95 1.74 -20.96
C SER A 141 -5.19 2.48 -21.44
N ASP A 142 -5.73 2.16 -22.62
CA ASP A 142 -6.84 2.89 -23.28
C ASP A 142 -8.10 3.06 -22.39
N LYS A 143 -8.33 2.14 -21.43
CA LYS A 143 -9.50 2.17 -20.53
C LYS A 143 -9.16 2.45 -19.06
N ARG A 144 -7.92 2.87 -18.76
CA ARG A 144 -7.38 2.94 -17.38
C ARG A 144 -6.73 4.28 -17.07
N SER A 145 -6.99 4.79 -15.87
CA SER A 145 -6.41 6.04 -15.37
C SER A 145 -5.01 5.82 -14.78
N GLY A 146 -4.00 5.75 -15.64
CA GLY A 146 -2.61 5.47 -15.24
C GLY A 146 -1.62 6.63 -15.30
N ALA A 147 -2.02 7.79 -15.84
CA ALA A 147 -1.09 8.87 -16.19
C ALA A 147 -0.22 9.36 -15.02
N PHE A 148 -0.79 9.46 -13.81
CA PHE A 148 -0.03 9.86 -12.63
C PHE A 148 1.13 8.90 -12.35
N LEU A 149 0.87 7.58 -12.39
CA LEU A 149 1.89 6.58 -12.12
C LEU A 149 3.02 6.75 -13.13
N VAL A 150 2.70 6.84 -14.42
CA VAL A 150 3.69 7.04 -15.50
C VAL A 150 4.56 8.28 -15.27
N GLN A 151 3.94 9.42 -14.92
CA GLN A 151 4.66 10.69 -14.72
C GLN A 151 5.66 10.65 -13.55
N ASN A 152 5.34 9.93 -12.48
CA ASN A 152 6.10 9.98 -11.23
C ASN A 152 6.94 8.72 -10.97
N PHE A 153 6.79 7.67 -11.80
CA PHE A 153 7.36 6.36 -11.50
C PHE A 153 8.90 6.37 -11.50
N HIS A 154 9.55 7.01 -12.47
CA HIS A 154 11.01 6.99 -12.55
C HIS A 154 11.71 7.61 -11.34
N ASP A 155 11.19 8.73 -10.84
CA ASP A 155 11.74 9.39 -9.65
C ASP A 155 11.53 8.57 -8.37
N PHE A 156 10.39 7.88 -8.30
CA PHE A 156 10.09 6.93 -7.24
C PHE A 156 11.02 5.70 -7.31
N GLU A 157 11.14 5.09 -8.49
CA GLU A 157 11.94 3.89 -8.73
C GLU A 157 13.39 4.12 -8.34
N ARG A 158 14.02 5.22 -8.78
CA ARG A 158 15.39 5.56 -8.41
C ARG A 158 15.59 5.57 -6.89
N LYS A 159 14.69 6.22 -6.14
CA LYS A 159 14.79 6.33 -4.68
C LYS A 159 14.60 4.98 -3.98
N VAL A 160 13.70 4.15 -4.49
CA VAL A 160 13.48 2.80 -3.94
C VAL A 160 14.67 1.89 -4.25
N GLU A 161 15.19 1.91 -5.47
CA GLU A 161 16.37 1.13 -5.83
C GLU A 161 17.58 1.50 -4.96
N ASP A 162 17.82 2.79 -4.74
CA ASP A 162 18.89 3.26 -3.86
C ASP A 162 18.72 2.73 -2.43
N PHE A 163 17.49 2.76 -1.90
CA PHE A 163 17.18 2.19 -0.58
C PHE A 163 17.44 0.67 -0.53
N LEU A 164 16.99 -0.07 -1.55
CA LEU A 164 17.15 -1.53 -1.62
C LEU A 164 18.62 -1.94 -1.78
N LYS A 165 19.41 -1.20 -2.59
CA LYS A 165 20.86 -1.39 -2.77
C LYS A 165 21.66 -1.05 -1.51
N LYS A 166 21.38 0.08 -0.85
CA LYS A 166 22.04 0.45 0.43
C LYS A 166 21.83 -0.59 1.52
N LYS A 167 20.70 -1.30 1.50
CA LYS A 167 20.37 -2.39 2.43
C LYS A 167 20.75 -3.78 1.87
N GLN A 168 21.54 -3.88 0.80
CA GLN A 168 22.12 -5.13 0.26
C GLN A 168 23.58 -5.38 0.72
N MET A 169 24.20 -4.51 1.52
CA MET A 169 25.47 -4.88 2.17
C MET A 169 25.22 -5.90 3.28
N ILE A 170 25.31 -7.18 2.90
CA ILE A 170 25.90 -8.36 3.58
C ILE A 170 25.30 -9.58 2.88
N PHE A 171 26.05 -10.19 1.96
CA PHE A 171 26.62 -11.53 2.10
C PHE A 171 27.90 -11.58 1.26
#